data_AF-A0A1T2CFT8-F1
#
_entry.id   AF-A0A1T2CFT8-F1
#
_cell.length_a   1.000
_cell.length_b   1.000
_cell.length_c   1.000
_cell.angle_alpha   90.00
_cell.angle_beta   90.00
_cell.angle_gamma   90.00
#
_symmetry.space_group_name_H-M   'P 1'
#
loop_
_entity.id
_entity.type
_entity.pdbx_description
1 polymer ?
#
loop_
_entity_poly.entity_id
_entity_poly.type
_entity_poly.pdbx_seq_one_letter_code
_entity_poly.pdbx_strand_id
1 'polypeptide(L)'
;MESSTTKALIDTGSCVSTISEAYYRKELSDLELQPINQILNIECADGKNLPYLGFIEASLEVVGIPMNHKQHCLFLVIPESSYSKDVPILLGTERYLQNSGLFTPWYLAFRAMTIRERSLQKQKCLAIVRSAETGTVLIRPNSSLTIKGYTTHELDYHPTCAIVESTKDSVIPDDIDVTPTLVNYRFRGNGVIDIHISNITMRTVTVSPKAILGALHPVVVEELQTSNNDI
;
A
#
# COMPACT_ATOMS: atom_id res chain seq x y z
N MET A 1 30.67 21.97 -5.39
CA MET A 1 29.55 21.16 -4.86
C MET A 1 28.98 20.37 -6.01
N GLU A 2 29.34 19.09 -6.08
CA GLU A 2 28.73 18.17 -7.04
C GLU A 2 27.30 17.85 -6.58
N SER A 3 26.35 17.87 -7.52
CA SER A 3 24.98 17.44 -7.27
C SER A 3 24.91 15.92 -7.37
N SER A 4 24.54 15.24 -6.29
CA SER A 4 24.31 13.79 -6.30
C SER A 4 22.81 13.49 -6.43
N THR A 5 22.46 12.60 -7.36
CA THR A 5 21.07 12.16 -7.58
C THR A 5 20.85 10.84 -6.85
N THR A 6 19.78 10.74 -6.07
CA THR A 6 19.43 9.51 -5.36
C THR A 6 17.92 9.27 -5.29
N LYS A 7 17.53 8.07 -4.86
CA LYS A 7 16.14 7.72 -4.59
C LYS A 7 15.70 8.30 -3.25
N ALA A 8 14.49 8.84 -3.21
CA ALA A 8 13.85 9.28 -2.00
C ALA A 8 12.45 8.68 -1.88
N LEU A 9 12.05 8.27 -0.68
CA LEU A 9 10.66 7.96 -0.36
C LEU A 9 9.96 9.25 0.06
N ILE A 10 8.77 9.49 -0.47
CA ILE A 10 7.88 10.54 0.02
C ILE A 10 6.93 9.90 1.04
N ASP A 11 7.04 10.31 2.31
CA ASP A 11 6.28 9.74 3.41
C ASP A 11 5.24 10.73 3.96
N THR A 12 3.97 10.32 3.92
CA THR A 12 2.83 11.08 4.46
C THR A 12 2.61 10.92 5.95
N GLY A 13 3.21 9.91 6.58
CA GLY A 13 3.18 9.71 8.02
C GLY A 13 4.31 10.42 8.77
N SER A 14 5.34 10.91 8.07
CA SER A 14 6.49 11.55 8.70
C SER A 14 6.40 13.08 8.69
N CYS A 15 6.64 13.68 9.86
CA CYS A 15 6.77 15.13 10.03
C CYS A 15 8.21 15.63 9.78
N VAL A 16 9.18 14.71 9.63
CA VAL A 16 10.60 15.03 9.47
C VAL A 16 11.17 14.36 8.22
N SER A 17 12.14 15.02 7.60
CA SER A 17 12.93 14.43 6.52
C SER A 17 14.21 13.83 7.10
N THR A 18 14.59 12.64 6.64
CA THR A 18 15.75 11.92 7.15
C THR A 18 16.69 11.48 6.04
N ILE A 19 17.99 11.42 6.34
CA ILE A 19 19.02 10.89 5.46
C ILE A 19 19.80 9.81 6.20
N SER A 20 20.14 8.72 5.50
CA SER A 20 20.96 7.65 6.06
C SER A 20 22.41 8.11 6.30
N GLU A 21 22.99 7.65 7.41
CA GLU A 21 24.37 7.96 7.76
C GLU A 21 25.36 7.61 6.63
N ALA A 22 25.20 6.45 6.00
CA ALA A 22 26.09 6.02 4.93
C ALA A 22 26.01 6.94 3.70
N TYR A 23 24.80 7.36 3.31
CA TYR A 23 24.65 8.31 2.22
C TYR A 23 25.22 9.68 2.58
N TYR A 24 24.98 10.16 3.80
CA TYR A 24 25.59 11.38 4.32
C TYR A 24 27.12 11.33 4.23
N ARG A 25 27.75 10.30 4.81
CA ARG A 25 29.22 10.17 4.82
C ARG A 25 29.81 10.07 3.41
N LYS A 26 29.09 9.44 2.48
CA LYS A 26 29.58 9.18 1.13
C LYS A 26 29.42 10.39 0.19
N GLU A 27 28.27 11.05 0.22
CA GLU A 27 27.89 12.04 -0.80
C GLU A 27 27.74 13.47 -0.25
N LEU A 28 27.65 13.64 1.07
CA LEU A 28 27.36 14.91 1.74
C LEU A 28 28.30 15.18 2.92
N SER A 29 29.46 14.52 2.97
CA SER A 29 30.43 14.65 4.08
C SER A 29 31.06 16.05 4.17
N ASP A 30 30.95 16.84 3.10
CA ASP A 30 31.33 18.25 3.08
C ASP A 30 30.38 19.14 3.92
N LEU A 31 29.18 18.66 4.25
CA LEU A 31 28.22 19.38 5.09
C LEU A 31 28.48 19.06 6.57
N GLU A 32 28.59 20.09 7.39
CA GLU A 32 28.79 19.93 8.84
C GLU A 32 27.55 19.32 9.50
N LEU A 33 27.75 18.22 10.23
CA LEU A 33 26.70 17.60 11.04
C LEU A 33 26.48 18.43 12.31
N GLN A 34 25.34 19.11 12.37
CA GLN A 34 24.96 19.92 13.52
C GLN A 34 24.29 19.05 14.60
N PRO A 35 24.55 19.32 15.89
CA PRO A 35 23.97 18.54 16.99
C PRO A 35 22.47 18.78 17.09
N ILE A 36 21.71 17.69 17.27
CA ILE A 36 20.24 17.68 17.23
C ILE A 36 19.60 18.63 18.26
N ASN A 37 20.25 18.81 19.41
CA ASN A 37 19.77 19.62 20.53
C ASN A 37 19.65 21.13 20.21
N GLN A 38 20.20 21.60 19.10
CA GLN A 38 20.01 22.98 18.64
C GLN A 38 18.60 23.24 18.08
N ILE A 39 17.96 22.20 17.54
CA ILE A 39 16.67 22.30 16.88
C ILE A 39 15.57 21.55 17.62
N LEU A 40 15.92 20.44 18.27
CA LEU A 40 14.97 19.47 18.80
C LEU A 40 15.57 18.81 20.05
N ASN A 41 14.87 18.91 21.17
CA ASN A 41 15.15 18.10 22.35
C ASN A 41 14.19 16.91 22.33
N ILE A 42 14.64 15.77 21.78
CA ILE A 42 13.79 14.60 21.57
C ILE A 42 14.12 13.53 22.61
N GLU A 43 13.18 13.33 23.52
CA GLU A 43 13.17 12.24 24.49
C GLU A 43 12.08 11.26 24.10
N CYS A 44 12.43 9.99 23.94
CA CYS A 44 11.48 8.90 23.74
C CYS A 44 10.63 8.73 25.01
N ALA A 45 9.46 8.11 24.87
CA ALA A 45 8.60 7.81 26.02
C ALA A 45 9.26 6.88 27.07
N ASP A 46 10.34 6.18 26.70
CA ASP A 46 11.16 5.35 27.59
C ASP A 46 12.34 6.11 28.24
N GLY A 47 12.43 7.43 28.05
CA GLY A 47 13.49 8.30 28.58
C GLY A 47 14.81 8.23 27.83
N LYS A 48 14.88 7.49 26.72
CA LYS A 48 16.08 7.44 25.86
C LYS A 48 16.03 8.49 24.77
N ASN A 49 17.19 8.93 24.31
CA ASN A 49 17.24 9.81 23.13
C ASN A 49 16.97 8.99 21.87
N LEU A 50 16.19 9.54 20.94
CA LEU A 50 16.08 8.97 19.59
C LEU A 50 17.47 8.97 18.95
N PRO A 51 17.84 7.91 18.20
CA PRO A 51 19.22 7.68 17.78
C PRO A 51 19.65 8.56 16.59
N TYR A 52 19.19 9.81 16.51
CA TYR A 52 19.65 10.76 15.49
C TYR A 52 21.09 11.17 15.77
N LEU A 53 21.93 11.12 14.75
CA LEU A 53 23.33 11.54 14.86
C LEU A 53 23.47 13.07 14.87
N GLY A 54 22.49 13.77 14.30
CA GLY A 54 22.44 15.20 14.15
C GLY A 54 21.52 15.61 13.01
N PHE A 55 21.68 16.83 12.53
CA PHE A 55 21.00 17.31 11.34
C PHE A 55 21.96 18.02 10.39
N ILE A 56 21.55 18.08 9.12
CA ILE A 56 22.20 18.88 8.09
C ILE A 56 21.16 19.74 7.38
N GLU A 57 21.59 20.86 6.83
CA GLU A 57 20.80 21.64 5.90
C GLU A 57 21.32 21.39 4.48
N ALA A 58 20.45 20.92 3.60
CA ALA A 58 20.80 20.61 2.22
C ALA A 58 19.73 21.13 1.25
N SER A 59 20.17 21.56 0.08
CA SER A 59 19.27 21.95 -1.01
C SER A 59 18.84 20.72 -1.80
N LEU A 60 17.54 20.48 -1.86
CA LEU A 60 16.94 19.42 -2.68
C LEU A 60 16.49 19.98 -4.03
N GLU A 61 16.71 19.19 -5.07
CA GLU A 61 16.05 19.35 -6.37
C GLU A 61 15.31 18.06 -6.71
N VAL A 62 14.00 18.16 -6.98
CA VAL A 62 13.16 17.01 -7.31
C VAL A 62 12.92 16.97 -8.81
N VAL A 63 13.31 15.85 -9.43
CA VAL A 63 13.09 15.61 -10.86
C VAL A 63 11.58 15.69 -11.17
N GLY A 64 11.21 16.50 -12.16
CA GLY A 64 9.81 16.64 -12.61
C GLY A 64 9.02 17.79 -11.97
N ILE A 65 9.65 18.64 -11.15
CA ILE A 65 9.11 19.94 -10.73
C ILE A 65 9.75 21.04 -11.61
N PRO A 66 8.98 21.92 -12.28
CA PRO A 66 9.56 22.91 -13.18
C PRO A 66 10.41 23.96 -12.43
N MET A 67 11.68 24.03 -12.84
CA MET A 67 12.71 25.09 -12.74
C MET A 67 12.88 25.87 -11.41
N ASN A 68 14.12 25.79 -10.90
CA ASN A 68 14.85 26.75 -10.06
C ASN A 68 14.48 26.92 -8.58
N HIS A 69 13.60 26.10 -8.02
CA HIS A 69 13.41 26.08 -6.57
C HIS A 69 14.25 24.97 -5.93
N LYS A 70 15.54 25.24 -5.77
CA LYS A 70 16.36 24.53 -4.79
C LYS A 70 15.72 24.77 -3.43
N GLN A 71 15.09 23.76 -2.87
CA GLN A 71 14.46 23.89 -1.57
C GLN A 71 15.49 23.58 -0.50
N HIS A 72 15.76 24.55 0.36
CA HIS A 72 16.55 24.33 1.55
C HIS A 72 15.72 23.52 2.54
N CYS A 73 16.17 22.31 2.81
CA CYS A 73 15.51 21.35 3.68
C CYS A 73 16.47 20.98 4.81
N LEU A 74 15.90 20.77 5.99
CA LEU A 74 16.59 20.19 7.12
C LEU A 74 16.40 18.67 7.07
N PHE A 75 17.50 17.93 7.20
CA PHE A 75 17.50 16.48 7.23
C PHE A 75 18.11 15.98 8.52
N LEU A 76 17.40 15.08 9.20
CA LEU A 76 17.94 14.35 10.34
C LEU A 76 18.79 13.19 9.83
N VAL A 77 20.03 13.10 10.31
CA VAL A 77 20.90 11.98 9.96
C VAL A 77 20.59 10.82 10.88
N ILE A 78 20.16 9.71 10.30
CA ILE A 78 19.79 8.48 11.00
C ILE A 78 20.84 7.38 10.80
N PRO A 79 21.08 6.53 11.80
CA PRO A 79 21.86 5.31 11.65
C PRO A 79 21.28 4.42 10.56
N GLU A 80 22.11 3.55 9.99
CA GLU A 80 21.65 2.62 8.98
C GLU A 80 20.57 1.67 9.50
N SER A 81 19.57 1.44 8.67
CA SER A 81 18.60 0.35 8.78
C SER A 81 18.64 -0.51 7.50
N SER A 82 18.00 -1.68 7.53
CA SER A 82 17.80 -2.48 6.32
C SER A 82 17.09 -1.70 5.21
N TYR A 83 16.15 -0.81 5.58
CA TYR A 83 15.39 0.02 4.67
C TYR A 83 16.24 1.12 4.00
N SER A 84 17.11 1.77 4.77
CA SER A 84 17.87 2.94 4.29
C SER A 84 18.98 2.62 3.29
N LYS A 85 19.24 1.33 3.02
CA LYS A 85 20.22 0.88 2.02
C LYS A 85 19.74 1.10 0.59
N ASP A 86 18.45 0.87 0.34
CA ASP A 86 17.85 1.00 -0.98
C ASP A 86 17.24 2.38 -1.22
N VAL A 87 16.76 3.02 -0.15
CA VAL A 87 16.17 4.36 -0.17
C VAL A 87 16.82 5.22 0.92
N PRO A 88 17.91 5.93 0.61
CA PRO A 88 18.70 6.63 1.63
C PRO A 88 18.05 7.92 2.13
N ILE A 89 17.03 8.44 1.45
CA ILE A 89 16.34 9.68 1.81
C ILE A 89 14.85 9.41 2.03
N LEU A 90 14.31 9.91 3.14
CA LEU A 90 12.87 9.96 3.40
C LEU A 90 12.47 11.43 3.52
N LEU A 91 11.47 11.83 2.74
CA LEU A 91 10.92 13.19 2.72
C LEU A 91 9.59 13.19 3.47
N GLY A 92 9.56 13.79 4.64
CA GLY A 92 8.33 14.00 5.41
C GLY A 92 7.45 15.06 4.75
N THR A 93 6.16 14.79 4.59
CA THR A 93 5.26 15.66 3.81
C THR A 93 4.31 16.53 4.62
N GLU A 94 4.37 16.49 5.95
CA GLU A 94 3.43 17.22 6.83
C GLU A 94 3.37 18.73 6.53
N ARG A 95 4.44 19.31 5.96
CA ARG A 95 4.43 20.68 5.41
C ARG A 95 4.73 20.81 3.91
N TYR A 96 5.30 19.79 3.27
CA TYR A 96 5.82 19.91 1.90
C TYR A 96 4.71 19.94 0.85
N LEU A 97 3.71 19.05 0.91
CA LEU A 97 2.71 18.90 -0.16
C LEU A 97 1.49 19.81 -0.01
N GLN A 98 1.22 20.34 1.19
CA GLN A 98 0.01 21.13 1.43
C GLN A 98 0.18 22.62 1.07
N ASN A 99 1.40 23.16 1.19
CA ASN A 99 1.69 24.58 0.97
C ASN A 99 2.61 24.86 -0.22
N SER A 100 3.22 23.84 -0.82
CA SER A 100 3.92 24.04 -2.10
C SER A 100 2.87 24.21 -3.20
N GLY A 101 3.09 25.16 -4.10
CA GLY A 101 2.32 25.27 -5.34
C GLY A 101 2.62 24.06 -6.22
N LEU A 102 2.10 22.89 -5.83
CA LEU A 102 2.38 21.61 -6.45
C LEU A 102 2.08 21.71 -7.94
N PHE A 103 3.05 21.28 -8.74
CA PHE A 103 2.90 21.22 -10.19
C PHE A 103 1.66 20.38 -10.53
N THR A 104 0.90 20.83 -11.55
CA THR A 104 -0.40 20.27 -11.94
C THR A 104 -0.44 18.73 -11.96
N PRO A 105 0.56 17.99 -12.48
CA PRO A 105 0.57 16.53 -12.45
C PRO A 105 0.56 15.92 -11.05
N TRP A 106 1.31 16.47 -10.09
CA TRP A 106 1.31 15.98 -8.70
C TRP A 106 -0.03 16.26 -8.02
N TYR A 107 -0.56 17.47 -8.18
CA TYR A 107 -1.90 17.80 -7.71
C TYR A 107 -2.96 16.86 -8.30
N LEU A 108 -2.91 16.60 -9.61
CA LEU A 108 -3.82 15.68 -10.29
C LEU A 108 -3.62 14.24 -9.80
N ALA A 109 -2.39 13.78 -9.56
CA ALA A 109 -2.09 12.46 -9.04
C ALA A 109 -2.66 12.27 -7.63
N PHE A 110 -2.38 13.19 -6.69
CA PHE A 110 -2.93 13.16 -5.33
C PHE A 110 -4.45 13.21 -5.33
N ARG A 111 -5.04 14.06 -6.18
CA ARG A 111 -6.50 14.11 -6.34
C ARG A 111 -7.05 12.82 -6.93
N ALA A 112 -6.40 12.23 -7.92
CA ALA A 112 -6.83 10.95 -8.51
C ALA A 112 -6.80 9.83 -7.47
N MET A 113 -5.73 9.72 -6.67
CA MET A 113 -5.64 8.77 -5.56
C MET A 113 -6.76 9.00 -4.54
N THR A 114 -6.97 10.25 -4.11
CA THR A 114 -8.03 10.60 -3.16
C THR A 114 -9.43 10.27 -3.68
N ILE A 115 -9.69 10.53 -4.97
CA ILE A 115 -10.98 10.22 -5.61
C ILE A 115 -11.20 8.71 -5.69
N ARG A 116 -10.16 7.93 -6.02
CA ARG A 116 -10.22 6.46 -6.05
C ARG A 116 -10.51 5.89 -4.66
N GLU A 117 -9.83 6.39 -3.65
CA GLU A 117 -10.05 5.96 -2.27
C GLU A 117 -11.47 6.25 -1.78
N ARG A 118 -11.98 7.45 -2.04
CA ARG A 118 -13.38 7.80 -1.75
C ARG A 118 -14.37 6.94 -2.51
N SER A 119 -14.04 6.54 -3.74
CA SER A 119 -14.91 5.68 -4.54
C SER A 119 -14.95 4.26 -3.97
N LEU A 120 -13.80 3.74 -3.52
CA LEU A 120 -13.72 2.47 -2.79
C LEU A 120 -14.50 2.52 -1.49
N GLN A 121 -14.42 3.60 -0.70
CA GLN A 121 -15.21 3.76 0.52
C GLN A 121 -16.72 3.76 0.27
N LYS A 122 -17.16 4.29 -0.88
CA LYS A 122 -18.58 4.27 -1.29
C LYS A 122 -19.03 2.89 -1.75
N GLN A 123 -18.24 2.23 -2.60
CA GLN A 123 -18.59 0.93 -3.19
C GLN A 123 -18.32 -0.25 -2.24
N LYS A 124 -17.43 -0.07 -1.25
CA LYS A 124 -16.94 -1.04 -0.26
C LYS A 124 -16.15 -2.23 -0.82
N CYS A 125 -16.19 -2.46 -2.13
CA CYS A 125 -15.47 -3.53 -2.82
C CYS A 125 -14.91 -3.02 -4.15
N LEU A 126 -13.91 -3.72 -4.68
CA LEU A 126 -13.29 -3.44 -5.98
C LEU A 126 -14.13 -3.96 -7.15
N ALA A 127 -14.75 -5.12 -6.99
CA ALA A 127 -15.58 -5.76 -8.01
C ALA A 127 -16.47 -6.85 -7.40
N ILE A 128 -17.49 -7.26 -8.15
CA ILE A 128 -18.36 -8.40 -7.82
C ILE A 128 -17.97 -9.59 -8.68
N VAL A 129 -17.76 -10.74 -8.06
CA VAL A 129 -17.42 -11.98 -8.75
C VAL A 129 -18.68 -12.79 -9.04
N ARG A 130 -18.90 -13.13 -10.31
CA ARG A 130 -20.07 -13.89 -10.79
C ARG A 130 -19.67 -15.20 -11.43
N SER A 131 -20.54 -16.20 -11.37
CA SER A 131 -20.33 -17.51 -11.98
C SER A 131 -20.17 -17.40 -13.51
N ALA A 132 -19.04 -17.87 -14.01
CA ALA A 132 -18.72 -18.03 -15.43
C ALA A 132 -19.26 -19.35 -16.01
N GLU A 133 -19.87 -20.20 -15.18
CA GLU A 133 -20.41 -21.48 -15.62
C GLU A 133 -21.64 -21.27 -16.52
N THR A 134 -21.74 -22.10 -17.57
CA THR A 134 -22.83 -22.01 -18.55
C THR A 134 -24.12 -22.63 -18.05
N GLY A 135 -24.03 -23.58 -17.10
CA GLY A 135 -25.16 -24.29 -16.51
C GLY A 135 -25.26 -24.08 -15.01
N THR A 136 -26.39 -24.49 -14.43
CA THR A 136 -26.57 -24.50 -12.98
C THR A 136 -25.64 -25.53 -12.34
N VAL A 137 -24.84 -25.09 -11.38
CA VAL A 137 -23.94 -25.94 -10.61
C VAL A 137 -24.66 -26.44 -9.35
N LEU A 138 -24.55 -27.73 -9.08
CA LEU A 138 -25.09 -28.38 -7.90
C LEU A 138 -23.97 -28.65 -6.90
N ILE A 139 -24.01 -27.97 -5.75
CA ILE A 139 -23.10 -28.18 -4.62
C ILE A 139 -23.75 -29.19 -3.69
N ARG A 140 -23.33 -30.45 -3.78
CA ARG A 140 -23.91 -31.54 -2.98
C ARG A 140 -23.58 -31.39 -1.48
N PRO A 141 -24.38 -31.97 -0.57
CA PRO A 141 -24.04 -32.04 0.84
C PRO A 141 -22.66 -32.65 1.06
N ASN A 142 -21.91 -32.12 2.02
CA ASN A 142 -20.57 -32.60 2.41
C ASN A 142 -19.61 -32.74 1.22
N SER A 143 -19.66 -31.79 0.28
CA SER A 143 -18.81 -31.80 -0.91
C SER A 143 -18.19 -30.42 -1.16
N SER A 144 -17.02 -30.43 -1.79
CA SER A 144 -16.31 -29.22 -2.20
C SER A 144 -16.14 -29.20 -3.71
N LEU A 145 -16.21 -28.01 -4.31
CA LEU A 145 -16.01 -27.81 -5.73
C LEU A 145 -15.45 -26.43 -6.03
N THR A 146 -14.86 -26.30 -7.21
CA THR A 146 -14.34 -25.03 -7.73
C THR A 146 -15.29 -24.51 -8.80
N ILE A 147 -15.78 -23.28 -8.63
CA ILE A 147 -16.57 -22.57 -9.65
C ILE A 147 -15.69 -21.49 -10.27
N LYS A 148 -15.68 -21.43 -11.60
CA LYS A 148 -15.04 -20.33 -12.32
C LYS A 148 -15.87 -19.06 -12.19
N GLY A 149 -15.22 -17.98 -11.79
CA GLY A 149 -15.81 -16.66 -11.63
C GLY A 149 -15.23 -15.63 -12.61
N TYR A 150 -16.03 -14.65 -12.99
CA TYR A 150 -15.57 -13.46 -13.70
C TYR A 150 -16.00 -12.20 -12.95
N THR A 151 -15.24 -11.12 -13.10
CA THR A 151 -15.47 -9.86 -12.40
C THR A 151 -16.47 -8.97 -13.14
N THR A 152 -17.33 -8.31 -12.38
CA THR A 152 -18.30 -7.31 -12.85
C THR A 152 -18.34 -6.13 -11.91
N HIS A 153 -18.87 -4.98 -12.36
CA HIS A 153 -18.91 -3.75 -11.56
C HIS A 153 -17.52 -3.34 -11.02
N GLU A 154 -16.51 -3.49 -11.87
CA GLU A 154 -15.12 -3.17 -11.53
C GLU A 154 -14.94 -1.67 -11.28
N LEU A 155 -14.28 -1.34 -10.18
CA LEU A 155 -13.84 -0.01 -9.83
C LEU A 155 -12.50 0.31 -10.49
N ASP A 156 -12.36 1.47 -11.14
CA ASP A 156 -11.05 1.94 -11.60
C ASP A 156 -10.16 2.24 -10.39
N TYR A 157 -9.36 1.24 -10.03
CA TYR A 157 -8.47 1.26 -8.88
C TYR A 157 -7.08 0.81 -9.32
N HIS A 158 -6.04 1.23 -8.60
CA HIS A 158 -4.68 0.84 -8.95
C HIS A 158 -4.50 -0.67 -8.77
N PRO A 159 -3.52 -1.29 -9.47
CA PRO A 159 -3.21 -2.69 -9.26
C PRO A 159 -2.89 -2.95 -7.78
N THR A 160 -3.57 -3.93 -7.19
CA THR A 160 -3.44 -4.26 -5.76
C THR A 160 -3.72 -5.73 -5.53
N CYS A 161 -3.21 -6.27 -4.43
CA CYS A 161 -3.66 -7.56 -3.93
C CYS A 161 -5.10 -7.40 -3.40
N ALA A 162 -5.95 -8.36 -3.73
CA ALA A 162 -7.34 -8.40 -3.31
C ALA A 162 -7.73 -9.81 -2.89
N ILE A 163 -8.66 -9.92 -1.97
CA ILE A 163 -9.23 -11.18 -1.51
C ILE A 163 -10.66 -11.31 -2.02
N VAL A 164 -11.02 -12.50 -2.50
CA VAL A 164 -12.41 -12.86 -2.82
C VAL A 164 -13.05 -13.41 -1.56
N GLU A 165 -14.17 -12.82 -1.16
CA GLU A 165 -14.94 -13.27 0.00
C GLU A 165 -16.43 -13.37 -0.34
N SER A 166 -17.17 -14.13 0.48
CA SER A 166 -18.63 -14.14 0.39
C SER A 166 -19.20 -12.75 0.67
N THR A 167 -20.30 -12.41 0.01
CA THR A 167 -21.00 -11.13 0.16
C THR A 167 -22.47 -11.39 0.44
N LYS A 168 -23.16 -10.44 1.09
CA LYS A 168 -24.59 -10.54 1.43
C LYS A 168 -25.50 -10.69 0.21
N ASP A 169 -25.04 -10.20 -0.94
CA ASP A 169 -25.76 -10.30 -2.21
C ASP A 169 -25.47 -11.62 -2.96
N SER A 170 -24.65 -12.51 -2.36
CA SER A 170 -24.31 -13.81 -2.93
C SER A 170 -25.53 -14.73 -2.95
N VAL A 171 -25.60 -15.56 -3.99
CA VAL A 171 -26.58 -16.67 -4.03
C VAL A 171 -26.15 -17.81 -3.10
N ILE A 172 -24.87 -17.85 -2.74
CA ILE A 172 -24.32 -18.82 -1.81
C ILE A 172 -24.76 -18.43 -0.39
N PRO A 173 -25.49 -19.32 0.33
CA PRO A 173 -25.88 -19.07 1.72
C PRO A 173 -24.67 -18.93 2.66
N ASP A 174 -24.83 -18.16 3.73
CA ASP A 174 -23.78 -17.89 4.72
C ASP A 174 -23.28 -19.13 5.49
N ASP A 175 -24.03 -20.24 5.45
CA ASP A 175 -23.65 -21.51 6.06
C ASP A 175 -22.92 -22.47 5.11
N ILE A 176 -22.63 -22.02 3.89
CA ILE A 176 -21.66 -22.65 2.99
C ILE A 176 -20.33 -21.91 3.09
N ASP A 177 -19.25 -22.67 3.20
CA ASP A 177 -17.92 -22.13 3.29
C ASP A 177 -17.40 -21.75 1.89
N VAL A 178 -17.06 -20.48 1.71
CA VAL A 178 -16.37 -19.97 0.51
C VAL A 178 -14.95 -19.66 0.93
N THR A 179 -13.99 -20.45 0.44
CA THR A 179 -12.59 -20.29 0.81
C THR A 179 -12.06 -18.95 0.28
N PRO A 180 -11.49 -18.09 1.13
CA PRO A 180 -10.94 -16.82 0.67
C PRO A 180 -9.76 -17.03 -0.28
N THR A 181 -9.83 -16.41 -1.46
CA THR A 181 -8.79 -16.55 -2.50
C THR A 181 -8.11 -15.20 -2.74
N LEU A 182 -6.79 -15.16 -2.65
CA LEU A 182 -5.99 -13.99 -3.02
C LEU A 182 -5.83 -13.89 -4.54
N VAL A 183 -6.07 -12.71 -5.08
CA VAL A 183 -5.91 -12.39 -6.50
C VAL A 183 -5.23 -11.04 -6.69
N ASN A 184 -4.52 -10.89 -7.80
CA ASN A 184 -3.98 -9.59 -8.20
C ASN A 184 -5.03 -8.84 -9.01
N TYR A 185 -5.66 -7.84 -8.40
CA TYR A 185 -6.66 -7.01 -9.04
C TYR A 185 -6.02 -6.08 -10.07
N ARG A 186 -6.55 -6.07 -11.29
CA ARG A 186 -6.23 -5.13 -12.38
C ARG A 186 -7.52 -4.73 -13.08
N PHE A 187 -7.85 -3.43 -13.07
CA PHE A 187 -9.03 -2.92 -13.76
C PHE A 187 -9.05 -3.33 -15.24
N ARG A 188 -10.14 -3.97 -15.68
CA ARG A 188 -10.36 -4.55 -17.01
C ARG A 188 -9.32 -5.59 -17.46
N GLY A 189 -8.48 -6.07 -16.54
CA GLY A 189 -7.44 -7.06 -16.79
C GLY A 189 -7.62 -8.33 -15.98
N ASN A 190 -8.68 -8.42 -15.18
CA ASN A 190 -8.98 -9.61 -14.39
C ASN A 190 -9.45 -10.72 -15.34
N GLY A 191 -8.73 -11.84 -15.29
CA GLY A 191 -9.13 -13.06 -15.99
C GLY A 191 -10.24 -13.80 -15.23
N VAL A 192 -10.35 -15.10 -15.50
CA VAL A 192 -11.21 -15.99 -14.74
C VAL A 192 -10.57 -16.27 -13.38
N ILE A 193 -11.37 -16.19 -12.31
CA ILE A 193 -10.95 -16.45 -10.93
C ILE A 193 -11.57 -17.78 -10.48
N ASP A 194 -10.76 -18.68 -9.96
CA ASP A 194 -11.25 -19.93 -9.39
C ASP A 194 -11.72 -19.71 -7.94
N ILE A 195 -12.99 -20.02 -7.67
CA ILE A 195 -13.59 -19.87 -6.34
C ILE A 195 -13.86 -21.25 -5.76
N HIS A 196 -13.23 -21.55 -4.64
CA HIS A 196 -13.42 -22.81 -3.92
C HIS A 196 -14.59 -22.69 -2.94
N ILE A 197 -15.53 -23.62 -3.05
CA ILE A 197 -16.74 -23.64 -2.24
C ILE A 197 -16.87 -25.02 -1.60
N SER A 198 -17.09 -25.05 -0.30
CA SER A 198 -17.27 -26.25 0.51
C SER A 198 -18.64 -26.25 1.18
N ASN A 199 -19.52 -27.14 0.74
CA ASN A 199 -20.82 -27.34 1.36
C ASN A 199 -20.70 -28.32 2.53
N ILE A 200 -20.55 -27.77 3.73
CA ILE A 200 -20.50 -28.51 5.00
C ILE A 200 -21.88 -28.86 5.55
N THR A 201 -22.95 -28.54 4.81
CA THR A 201 -24.34 -28.74 5.24
C THR A 201 -24.91 -30.05 4.70
N MET A 202 -26.11 -30.41 5.18
CA MET A 202 -26.85 -31.61 4.74
C MET A 202 -27.77 -31.38 3.54
N ARG A 203 -27.82 -30.15 2.98
CA ARG A 203 -28.70 -29.82 1.84
C ARG A 203 -27.89 -29.52 0.59
N THR A 204 -28.44 -29.83 -0.58
CA THR A 204 -27.86 -29.42 -1.86
C THR A 204 -28.12 -27.94 -2.08
N VAL A 205 -27.10 -27.19 -2.51
CA VAL A 205 -27.26 -25.79 -2.94
C VAL A 205 -27.01 -25.67 -4.43
N THR A 206 -27.76 -24.79 -5.08
CA THR A 206 -27.71 -24.59 -6.52
C THR A 206 -27.22 -23.20 -6.85
N VAL A 207 -26.19 -23.11 -7.67
CA VAL A 207 -25.65 -21.83 -8.17
C VAL A 207 -26.06 -21.70 -9.63
N SER A 208 -26.89 -20.71 -9.93
CA SER A 208 -27.30 -20.43 -11.31
C SER A 208 -26.18 -19.76 -12.12
N PRO A 209 -26.21 -19.86 -13.46
CA PRO A 209 -25.30 -19.10 -14.31
C PRO A 209 -25.34 -17.61 -14.00
N LYS A 210 -24.17 -16.94 -13.98
CA LYS A 210 -24.03 -15.51 -13.67
C LYS A 210 -24.47 -15.08 -12.26
N ALA A 211 -24.78 -16.04 -11.38
CA ALA A 211 -25.04 -15.77 -9.96
C ALA A 211 -23.84 -15.08 -9.32
N ILE A 212 -24.10 -14.21 -8.35
CA ILE A 212 -23.05 -13.60 -7.53
C ILE A 212 -22.49 -14.68 -6.61
N LEU A 213 -21.17 -14.83 -6.63
CA LEU A 213 -20.43 -15.79 -5.80
C LEU A 213 -19.73 -15.09 -4.63
N GLY A 214 -19.31 -13.85 -4.83
CA GLY A 214 -18.55 -13.09 -3.83
C GLY A 214 -18.22 -11.68 -4.29
N ALA A 215 -17.47 -10.97 -3.46
CA ALA A 215 -16.93 -9.65 -3.73
C ALA A 215 -15.41 -9.62 -3.55
N LEU A 216 -14.74 -8.75 -4.29
CA LEU A 216 -13.30 -8.51 -4.20
C LEU A 216 -13.02 -7.33 -3.28
N HIS A 217 -12.21 -7.54 -2.25
CA HIS A 217 -11.78 -6.50 -1.32
C HIS A 217 -10.26 -6.31 -1.40
N PRO A 218 -9.74 -5.08 -1.41
CA PRO A 218 -8.30 -4.85 -1.37
C PRO A 218 -7.74 -5.29 -0.02
N VAL A 219 -6.57 -5.92 -0.03
CA VAL A 219 -5.87 -6.35 1.18
C VAL A 219 -4.40 -5.98 1.11
N VAL A 220 -3.81 -5.73 2.29
CA VAL A 220 -2.38 -5.55 2.47
C VAL A 220 -1.82 -6.84 3.03
N VAL A 221 -0.84 -7.42 2.34
CA VAL A 221 -0.13 -8.61 2.83
C VAL A 221 0.98 -8.12 3.75
N GLU A 222 0.87 -8.41 5.04
CA GLU A 222 1.93 -8.15 6.01
C GLU A 222 2.87 -9.36 6.08
N GLU A 223 4.17 -9.13 5.88
CA GLU A 223 5.19 -10.14 6.15
C GLU A 223 5.46 -10.18 7.66
N LEU A 224 5.03 -11.26 8.31
CA LEU A 224 5.39 -11.50 9.71
C LEU A 224 6.89 -11.78 9.79
N GLN A 225 7.63 -10.90 10.46
CA GLN A 225 9.02 -11.16 10.82
C GLN A 225 9.05 -12.34 11.80
N THR A 226 9.44 -13.51 11.32
CA THR A 226 9.80 -14.65 12.16
C THR A 226 11.02 -14.26 12.99
N SER A 227 10.79 -13.91 14.26
CA SER A 227 11.87 -13.82 15.24
C SER A 227 12.46 -15.22 15.43
N ASN A 228 13.60 -15.49 14.80
CA ASN A 228 14.45 -16.62 15.16
C ASN A 228 14.99 -16.36 16.57
N ASN A 229 14.23 -16.79 17.58
CA ASN A 229 14.78 -17.09 18.89
C ASN A 229 15.38 -18.49 18.80
N ASP A 230 16.62 -18.57 18.30
CA ASP A 230 17.45 -19.73 18.49
C ASP A 230 18.15 -19.64 19.86
N ILE A 231 18.11 -20.79 20.53
CA ILE A 231 18.45 -21.13 21.92
C ILE A 231 19.94 -20.91 22.23
#